data_AF-A0A8X8WA12-F1
#
_entry.id   AF-A0A8X8WA12-F1
#
_cell.length_a   1.000
_cell.length_b   1.000
_cell.length_c   1.000
_cell.angle_alpha   90.00
_cell.angle_beta   90.00
_cell.angle_gamma   90.00
#
_symmetry.space_group_name_H-M   'P 1'
#
loop_
_entity.id
_entity.type
_entity.pdbx_description
1 polymer ?
#
loop_
_entity_poly.entity_id
_entity_poly.type
_entity_poly.pdbx_seq_one_letter_code
_entity_poly.pdbx_strand_id
1 'polypeptide(L)'
;MKVYAKVSFNGDPKTSMLTNVDTAGGSNPRWNSTFNYTINKASLRNPGLEVVVKLYCQGNLREVYIGEVKIPVKGLFDSGRKAKKELRFNVAGAGDGRLNILYSFGKTFTDQEPSAWKKALKAGLKVVYVVLVHGTWLVLTGGP
;
A
#
# COMPACT_ATOMS: atom_id res chain seq x y z
N MET A 1 2.97 10.79 20.87
CA MET A 1 2.03 9.66 20.78
C MET A 1 2.76 8.47 20.17
N LYS A 2 2.32 7.23 20.41
CA LYS A 2 2.92 6.04 19.79
C LYS A 2 2.10 5.66 18.55
N VAL A 3 2.40 6.23 17.39
CA VAL A 3 1.49 6.13 16.22
C VAL A 3 2.00 5.12 15.21
N TYR A 4 1.11 4.32 14.64
CA TYR A 4 1.40 3.43 13.52
C TYR A 4 0.26 3.44 12.50
N ALA A 5 0.52 2.93 11.30
CA ALA A 5 -0.45 2.85 10.23
C ALA A 5 -0.75 1.39 9.85
N LYS A 6 -2.02 1.10 9.54
CA LYS A 6 -2.47 -0.13 8.86
C LYS A 6 -2.80 0.22 7.41
N VAL A 7 -2.10 -0.38 6.46
CA VAL A 7 -2.30 -0.17 5.02
C VAL A 7 -2.94 -1.42 4.42
N SER A 8 -4.08 -1.28 3.74
CA SER A 8 -4.84 -2.40 3.19
C SER A 8 -5.53 -2.03 1.89
N PHE A 9 -5.95 -3.02 1.11
CA PHE A 9 -6.83 -2.80 -0.03
C PHE A 9 -8.29 -2.81 0.41
N ASN A 10 -9.05 -1.78 0.03
CA ASN A 10 -10.47 -1.60 0.35
C ASN A 10 -10.82 -1.77 1.84
N GLY A 11 -9.84 -1.61 2.75
CA GLY A 11 -10.01 -1.85 4.17
C GLY A 11 -10.03 -3.33 4.59
N ASP A 12 -9.74 -4.27 3.69
CA ASP A 12 -9.73 -5.71 4.00
C ASP A 12 -8.57 -6.06 4.94
N PRO A 13 -8.87 -6.55 6.17
CA PRO A 13 -7.84 -6.94 7.13
C PRO A 13 -6.87 -8.01 6.61
N LYS A 14 -7.30 -8.87 5.68
CA LYS A 14 -6.46 -9.94 5.10
C LYS A 14 -5.33 -9.40 4.23
N THR A 15 -5.47 -8.18 3.72
CA THR A 15 -4.46 -7.48 2.91
C THR A 15 -3.66 -6.48 3.72
N SER A 16 -3.90 -6.42 5.04
CA SER A 16 -3.31 -5.40 5.89
C SER A 16 -1.82 -5.63 6.12
N MET A 17 -1.07 -4.54 5.99
CA MET A 17 0.33 -4.44 6.36
C MET A 17 0.47 -3.31 7.38
N LEU A 18 1.40 -3.47 8.32
CA LEU A 18 1.60 -2.54 9.42
C LEU A 18 2.93 -1.82 9.25
N THR A 19 2.95 -0.53 9.60
CA THR A 19 4.22 0.16 9.86
C THR A 19 4.74 -0.23 11.23
N ASN A 20 6.02 0.04 11.47
CA ASN A 20 6.51 0.15 12.84
C ASN A 20 5.78 1.27 13.59
N VAL A 21 5.81 1.21 14.91
CA VAL A 21 5.26 2.24 15.78
C VAL A 21 6.30 3.34 15.92
N ASP A 22 5.93 4.55 15.53
CA ASP A 22 6.75 5.72 15.82
C ASP A 22 6.54 6.13 17.28
N THR A 23 7.63 6.22 18.03
CA THR A 23 7.64 6.58 19.45
C THR A 23 8.25 7.97 19.70
N ALA A 24 8.85 8.60 18.69
CA ALA A 24 9.63 9.82 18.83
C ALA A 24 8.98 11.04 18.15
N GLY A 25 8.27 10.84 17.03
CA GLY A 25 7.70 11.93 16.22
C GLY A 25 6.52 12.67 16.84
N GLY A 26 6.02 12.25 18.00
CA GLY A 26 5.01 13.00 18.74
C GLY A 26 3.65 13.02 18.02
N SER A 27 3.24 14.19 17.52
CA SER A 27 2.07 14.40 16.66
C SER A 27 2.42 14.40 15.16
N ASN A 28 3.69 14.27 14.81
CA ASN A 28 4.21 14.23 13.43
C ASN A 28 4.99 12.93 13.20
N PRO A 29 4.31 11.77 13.18
CA PRO A 29 4.97 10.47 13.12
C PRO A 29 5.67 10.24 11.78
N ARG A 30 6.81 9.54 11.83
CA ARG A 30 7.62 9.17 10.65
C ARG A 30 7.95 7.69 10.68
N TRP A 31 7.41 6.93 9.73
CA TRP A 31 7.56 5.47 9.73
C TRP A 31 8.64 4.92 8.80
N ASN A 32 8.94 5.64 7.70
CA ASN A 32 9.88 5.21 6.66
C ASN A 32 9.66 3.75 6.20
N SER A 33 8.41 3.31 6.20
CA SER A 33 8.02 1.95 5.85
C SER A 33 7.66 1.88 4.37
N THR A 34 8.09 0.81 3.70
CA THR A 34 7.80 0.57 2.29
C THR A 34 6.95 -0.69 2.15
N PHE A 35 5.84 -0.57 1.43
CA PHE A 35 4.97 -1.70 1.11
C PHE A 35 4.98 -1.95 -0.39
N ASN A 36 5.13 -3.22 -0.78
CA ASN A 36 5.07 -3.64 -2.17
C ASN A 36 3.81 -4.46 -2.38
N TYR A 37 3.03 -4.06 -3.38
CA TYR A 37 1.80 -4.76 -3.76
C TYR A 37 1.81 -5.11 -5.24
N THR A 38 1.30 -6.31 -5.54
CA THR A 38 0.99 -6.74 -6.90
C THR A 38 -0.49 -6.55 -7.14
N ILE A 39 -0.84 -5.78 -8.17
CA ILE A 39 -2.22 -5.43 -8.48
C ILE A 39 -2.57 -5.97 -9.86
N ASN A 40 -3.66 -6.75 -9.94
CA ASN A 40 -4.20 -7.17 -11.23
C ASN A 40 -4.79 -5.94 -11.94
N LYS A 41 -4.43 -5.74 -13.21
CA LYS A 41 -4.95 -4.65 -14.05
C LYS A 41 -6.48 -4.67 -14.14
N ALA A 42 -7.12 -5.84 -14.04
CA ALA A 42 -8.57 -5.96 -13.98
C ALA A 42 -9.17 -5.29 -12.74
N SER A 43 -8.46 -5.23 -11.61
CA SER A 43 -8.88 -4.57 -10.37
C SER A 43 -8.87 -3.04 -10.46
N LEU A 44 -8.33 -2.48 -11.54
CA LEU A 44 -8.47 -1.06 -11.86
C LEU A 44 -9.83 -0.74 -12.54
N ARG A 45 -10.67 -1.75 -12.75
CA ARG A 45 -12.05 -1.64 -13.27
C ARG A 45 -13.06 -1.68 -12.10
N ASN A 46 -14.26 -1.19 -12.33
CA ASN A 46 -15.27 -0.89 -11.30
C ASN A 46 -15.69 -2.09 -10.40
N PRO A 47 -15.98 -1.87 -9.10
CA PRO A 47 -15.68 -0.68 -8.29
C PRO A 47 -14.16 -0.66 -8.00
N GLY A 48 -13.48 0.41 -8.44
CA GLY A 48 -12.01 0.43 -8.51
C GLY A 48 -11.33 0.18 -7.15
N LEU A 49 -10.16 -0.46 -7.19
CA LEU A 49 -9.33 -0.73 -6.01
C LEU A 49 -8.89 0.58 -5.30
N GLU A 50 -8.99 0.59 -3.97
CA GLU A 50 -8.50 1.65 -3.09
C GLU A 50 -7.43 1.13 -2.14
N VAL A 51 -6.39 1.93 -1.90
CA VAL A 51 -5.50 1.75 -0.75
C VAL A 51 -6.08 2.55 0.41
N VAL A 52 -6.37 1.86 1.51
CA VAL A 52 -6.86 2.45 2.75
C VAL A 52 -5.74 2.44 3.77
N VAL A 53 -5.35 3.62 4.23
CA VAL A 53 -4.36 3.82 5.28
C VAL A 53 -5.09 4.30 6.55
N LYS A 54 -5.15 3.45 7.57
CA LYS A 54 -5.73 3.79 8.88
C LYS A 54 -4.63 4.08 9.89
N LEU A 55 -4.75 5.17 10.62
CA LEU A 55 -3.81 5.58 11.66
C LEU A 55 -4.33 5.21 13.04
N TYR A 56 -3.43 4.69 13.87
CA TYR A 56 -3.72 4.26 15.23
C TYR A 56 -2.66 4.77 16.21
N CYS A 57 -3.10 5.20 17.39
CA CYS A 57 -2.22 5.40 18.54
C CYS A 57 -2.22 4.13 19.39
N GLN A 58 -1.04 3.54 19.61
CA GLN A 58 -0.84 2.48 20.57
C GLN A 58 -0.86 3.07 21.99
N GLY A 59 -1.97 2.84 22.70
CA GLY A 59 -2.05 3.06 24.14
C GLY A 59 -1.50 1.87 24.92
N ASN A 60 -1.41 2.02 26.25
CA ASN A 60 -0.93 0.95 27.12
C ASN A 60 -1.92 -0.23 27.21
N LEU A 61 -3.23 0.06 27.12
CA LEU A 61 -4.30 -0.95 27.26
C LEU A 61 -5.05 -1.22 25.95
N ARG A 62 -5.17 -0.21 25.08
CA ARG A 62 -5.90 -0.33 23.80
C ARG A 62 -5.27 0.51 22.72
N GLU A 63 -5.47 0.07 21.49
CA GLU A 63 -5.26 0.86 20.29
C GLU A 63 -6.38 1.90 20.17
N VAL A 64 -6.03 3.14 19.80
CA VAL A 64 -7.01 4.21 19.53
C VAL A 64 -6.94 4.55 18.06
N TYR A 65 -8.05 4.41 17.35
CA TYR A 65 -8.16 4.87 15.97
C TYR A 65 -8.11 6.39 15.91
N ILE A 66 -7.29 6.93 15.01
CA ILE A 66 -7.09 8.37 14.82
C ILE A 66 -7.87 8.85 13.59
N GLY A 67 -7.77 8.12 12.49
CA GLY A 67 -8.32 8.56 11.22
C GLY A 67 -7.82 7.72 10.05
N GLU A 68 -8.27 8.03 8.85
CA GLU A 68 -7.90 7.29 7.65
C GLU A 68 -7.78 8.14 6.39
N VAL A 69 -7.09 7.58 5.41
CA VAL A 69 -7.04 8.08 4.04
C VAL A 69 -7.42 6.94 3.11
N LYS A 70 -8.33 7.22 2.16
CA LYS A 70 -8.67 6.31 1.06
C LYS A 70 -8.13 6.85 -0.23
N ILE A 71 -7.34 6.05 -0.93
CA ILE A 71 -6.59 6.47 -2.10
C ILE A 71 -6.97 5.58 -3.28
N PRO A 72 -7.68 6.10 -4.30
CA PRO A 72 -8.01 5.35 -5.48
C PRO A 72 -6.75 4.94 -6.25
N VAL A 73 -6.51 3.63 -6.38
CA VAL A 73 -5.33 3.09 -7.08
C VAL A 73 -5.33 3.50 -8.54
N LYS A 74 -6.51 3.57 -9.16
CA LYS A 74 -6.66 4.03 -10.55
C LYS A 74 -6.08 5.43 -10.75
N GLY A 75 -6.36 6.38 -9.85
CA GLY A 75 -5.82 7.74 -9.94
C GLY A 75 -4.29 7.78 -9.79
N LEU A 76 -3.74 6.93 -8.91
CA LEU A 76 -2.29 6.78 -8.79
C LEU A 76 -1.67 6.20 -10.08
N PHE A 77 -2.32 5.19 -10.67
CA PHE A 77 -1.84 4.49 -11.86
C PHE A 77 -1.88 5.40 -13.10
N ASP A 78 -2.98 6.12 -13.30
CA ASP A 78 -3.16 7.02 -14.45
C ASP A 78 -2.19 8.21 -14.40
N SER A 79 -1.78 8.63 -13.19
CA SER A 79 -0.92 9.79 -13.01
C SER A 79 0.58 9.51 -13.16
N GLY A 80 1.09 8.28 -12.99
CA GLY A 80 2.53 8.05 -13.07
C GLY A 80 2.98 6.60 -13.15
N ARG A 81 3.36 6.14 -14.36
CA ARG A 81 3.76 4.74 -14.62
C ARG A 81 5.25 4.45 -14.48
N LYS A 82 6.11 5.48 -14.32
CA LYS A 82 7.59 5.31 -14.40
C LYS A 82 8.39 6.18 -13.41
N ALA A 83 7.76 7.04 -12.62
CA ALA A 83 8.45 7.95 -11.70
C ALA A 83 7.91 7.81 -10.28
N LYS A 84 8.80 7.98 -9.29
CA LYS A 84 8.40 8.15 -7.89
C LYS A 84 7.65 9.48 -7.74
N LYS A 85 6.57 9.46 -6.97
CA LYS A 85 5.71 10.62 -6.73
C LYS A 85 5.36 10.73 -5.27
N GLU A 86 5.48 11.94 -4.75
CA GLU A 86 5.04 12.29 -3.41
C GLU A 86 3.64 12.88 -3.47
N LEU A 87 2.75 12.42 -2.60
CA LEU A 87 1.38 12.93 -2.46
C LEU A 87 1.08 13.23 -1.00
N ARG A 88 0.19 14.20 -0.81
CA ARG A 88 -0.26 14.63 0.51
C ARG A 88 -1.77 14.57 0.58
N PHE A 89 -2.29 13.93 1.62
CA PHE A 89 -3.71 13.75 1.83
C PHE A 89 -4.12 14.28 3.21
N ASN A 90 -5.32 14.83 3.30
CA ASN A 90 -5.94 15.11 4.58
C ASN A 90 -6.42 13.80 5.21
N VAL A 91 -6.20 13.63 6.50
CA VAL A 91 -6.61 12.43 7.24
C VAL A 91 -8.02 12.66 7.78
N ALA A 92 -8.98 11.90 7.26
CA ALA A 92 -10.36 11.96 7.71
C ALA A 92 -10.43 11.54 9.19
N GLY A 93 -11.06 12.38 10.02
CA GLY A 93 -11.16 12.17 11.47
C GLY A 93 -10.03 12.80 12.30
N ALA A 94 -8.98 13.33 11.67
CA ALA A 94 -7.81 13.88 12.38
C ALA A 94 -7.68 15.42 12.26
N GLY A 95 -8.78 16.16 12.08
CA GLY A 95 -8.76 17.62 11.96
C GLY A 95 -7.96 18.10 10.73
N ASP A 96 -6.90 18.87 10.98
CA ASP A 96 -5.95 19.36 9.97
C ASP A 96 -4.76 18.41 9.72
N GLY A 97 -4.81 17.21 10.32
CA GLY A 97 -3.83 16.15 10.15
C GLY A 97 -3.65 15.73 8.69
N ARG A 98 -2.40 15.56 8.27
CA ARG A 98 -2.03 15.21 6.90
C ARG A 98 -1.11 14.00 6.86
N LEU A 99 -1.31 13.16 5.84
CA LEU A 99 -0.46 12.02 5.53
C LEU A 99 0.30 12.28 4.22
N ASN A 100 1.62 12.18 4.28
CA ASN A 100 2.47 12.17 3.10
C ASN A 100 2.78 10.72 2.70
N ILE A 101 2.69 10.41 1.42
CA ILE A 101 3.11 9.12 0.88
C ILE A 101 4.06 9.32 -0.30
N LEU A 102 4.95 8.36 -0.49
CA LEU A 102 5.75 8.21 -1.69
C LEU A 102 5.32 6.92 -2.40
N TYR A 103 5.01 6.99 -3.68
CA TYR A 103 4.63 5.82 -4.46
C TYR A 103 5.30 5.80 -5.83
N SER A 104 5.38 4.61 -6.42
CA SER A 104 5.78 4.39 -7.80
C SER A 104 5.16 3.11 -8.32
N PHE A 105 4.81 3.07 -9.60
CA PHE A 105 4.46 1.81 -10.27
C PHE A 105 5.70 1.22 -10.94
N GLY A 106 5.96 -0.06 -10.62
CA GLY A 106 6.99 -0.86 -11.29
C GLY A 106 6.56 -1.32 -12.68
N LYS A 107 7.38 -2.18 -13.30
CA LYS A 107 7.07 -2.76 -14.61
C LYS A 107 5.74 -3.51 -14.56
N THR A 108 4.87 -3.26 -15.54
CA THR A 108 3.68 -4.07 -15.75
C THR A 108 4.08 -5.40 -16.36
N PHE A 109 3.76 -6.50 -15.70
CA PHE A 109 3.85 -7.81 -16.30
C PHE A 109 2.53 -8.07 -17.02
N THR A 110 2.55 -7.98 -18.35
CA THR A 110 1.49 -8.58 -19.16
C THR A 110 1.77 -10.08 -19.17
N ASP A 111 0.92 -10.86 -18.51
CA ASP A 111 0.88 -12.30 -18.71
C ASP A 111 0.83 -12.55 -20.23
N GLN A 112 1.84 -13.23 -20.72
CA GLN A 112 1.86 -13.76 -22.07
C GLN A 112 0.60 -14.63 -22.25
N GLU A 113 -0.05 -14.47 -23.41
CA GLU A 113 -1.28 -15.14 -23.84
C GLU A 113 -1.26 -16.68 -23.70
N PRO A 114 -2.42 -17.35 -23.80
CA PRO A 114 -2.95 -18.30 -22.86
C PRO A 114 -2.72 -19.74 -23.36
N SER A 115 -1.61 -19.98 -24.06
CA SER A 115 -1.38 -21.25 -24.76
C SER A 115 -0.81 -22.34 -23.86
N ALA A 116 -0.02 -21.95 -22.86
CA ALA A 116 0.65 -22.89 -21.95
C ALA A 116 -0.29 -23.48 -20.88
N TRP A 117 -1.27 -22.73 -20.39
CA TRP A 117 -2.15 -23.21 -19.30
C TRP A 117 -3.25 -24.15 -19.77
N LYS A 118 -3.68 -24.10 -21.05
CA LYS A 118 -4.55 -25.16 -21.63
C LYS A 118 -3.87 -26.53 -21.57
N LYS A 119 -2.52 -26.58 -21.64
CA LYS A 119 -1.75 -27.82 -21.45
C LYS A 119 -1.60 -28.17 -19.96
N ALA A 120 -1.37 -27.19 -19.09
CA ALA A 120 -1.20 -27.43 -17.65
C ALA A 120 -2.50 -27.84 -16.91
N LEU A 121 -3.67 -27.28 -17.29
CA LEU A 121 -4.98 -27.69 -16.78
C LEU A 121 -5.35 -29.11 -17.20
N LYS A 122 -4.95 -29.54 -18.41
CA LYS A 122 -5.05 -30.95 -18.83
C LYS A 122 -4.16 -31.89 -18.01
N ALA A 123 -3.09 -31.37 -17.41
CA ALA A 123 -2.15 -32.14 -16.58
C ALA A 123 -2.49 -32.12 -15.07
N GLY A 124 -3.62 -31.53 -14.66
CA GLY A 124 -4.11 -31.62 -13.27
C GLY A 124 -3.26 -30.90 -12.22
N LEU A 125 -2.39 -29.96 -12.61
CA LEU A 125 -1.48 -29.27 -11.68
C LEU A 125 -2.20 -28.07 -11.01
N LYS A 126 -2.51 -28.17 -9.71
CA LYS A 126 -2.92 -27.01 -8.90
C LYS A 126 -1.71 -26.11 -8.68
N VAL A 127 -1.64 -24.98 -9.38
CA VAL A 127 -0.58 -23.98 -9.17
C VAL A 127 -1.08 -22.88 -8.24
N VAL A 128 -0.49 -22.79 -7.05
CA VAL A 128 -0.54 -21.63 -6.17
C VAL A 128 0.60 -20.71 -6.61
N TYR A 129 0.31 -19.47 -7.04
CA TYR A 129 1.38 -18.55 -7.43
C TYR A 129 2.03 -17.89 -6.22
N VAL A 130 3.33 -18.19 -6.04
CA VAL A 130 4.30 -17.39 -5.28
C VAL A 130 5.14 -16.63 -6.31
N VAL A 131 5.30 -15.30 -6.17
CA VAL A 131 6.28 -14.55 -6.97
C VAL A 131 7.08 -13.63 -6.04
N LEU A 132 8.36 -13.96 -5.89
CA LEU A 132 9.45 -13.19 -5.29
C LEU A 132 9.88 -12.03 -6.19
N VAL A 133 10.25 -10.88 -5.62
CA VAL A 133 11.21 -9.95 -6.25
C VAL A 133 12.19 -9.41 -5.20
N HIS A 134 13.47 -9.49 -5.55
CA HIS A 134 14.68 -9.13 -4.82
C HIS A 134 15.15 -7.70 -5.16
N GLY A 135 15.71 -6.95 -4.19
CA GLY A 135 16.54 -5.73 -4.34
C GLY A 135 15.80 -4.45 -4.78
N THR A 136 16.02 -3.22 -4.25
CA THR A 136 17.25 -2.59 -3.72
C THR A 136 16.87 -1.37 -2.85
N TRP A 137 17.77 -0.99 -1.94
CA TRP A 137 17.69 0.05 -0.90
C TRP A 137 17.39 1.46 -1.43
N LEU A 138 16.71 2.31 -0.63
CA LEU A 138 16.83 3.78 -0.70
C LEU A 138 16.28 4.45 0.58
N VAL A 139 17.13 5.27 1.19
CA VAL A 139 16.92 6.07 2.41
C VAL A 139 16.08 7.31 2.09
N LEU A 140 15.16 7.68 2.98
CA LEU A 140 14.49 8.98 2.96
C LEU A 140 14.94 9.78 4.18
N THR A 141 15.75 10.81 3.95
CA THR A 141 15.95 11.92 4.89
C THR A 141 15.09 13.08 4.46
N GLY A 142 14.47 13.76 5.43
CA GLY A 142 13.79 15.04 5.23
C GLY A 142 14.42 16.06 6.18
N GLY A 143 15.10 17.05 5.58
CA GLY A 143 15.63 18.24 6.25
C GLY A 143 14.51 19.19 6.72
N PRO A 144 14.91 20.31 7.34
CA PRO A 144 14.22 20.98 8.46
C PRO A 144 12.76 21.36 8.23
#